data_AF-A0A7K0UXA8-F1
#
_entry.id   AF-A0A7K0UXA8-F1
#
_cell.length_a   1.000
_cell.length_b   1.000
_cell.length_c   1.000
_cell.angle_alpha   90.00
_cell.angle_beta   90.00
_cell.angle_gamma   90.00
#
_symmetry.space_group_name_H-M   'P 1'
#
loop_
_entity.id
_entity.type
_entity.pdbx_description
1 polymer ?
#
loop_
_entity_poly.entity_id
_entity_poly.type
_entity_poly.pdbx_seq_one_letter_code
_entity_poly.pdbx_strand_id
1 'polypeptide(L)'
;MKFSIVKTTTNDYQFAVTVDGKHSSVSQIPTLTQAMHLTLAELKSAVANTSEQITGSVVAPIAPEIELWGAGVTYLRSRDARKEESGVPDVYQRVYEADRPELFFKSNAVRARGSNEKVGIRYDSDASVPEPEVAIY
;
A
#
# COMPACT_ATOMS: atom_id res chain seq x y z
N MET A 1 8.34 -15.14 -6.55
CA MET A 1 9.02 -13.83 -6.53
C MET A 1 8.03 -12.77 -6.06
N LYS A 2 8.41 -11.90 -5.12
CA LYS A 2 7.62 -10.75 -4.67
C LYS A 2 8.50 -9.50 -4.63
N PHE A 3 7.93 -8.32 -4.81
CA PHE A 3 8.62 -7.07 -4.48
C PHE A 3 8.42 -6.72 -3.02
N SER A 4 9.43 -6.11 -2.42
CA SER A 4 9.46 -5.77 -1.00
C SER A 4 10.26 -4.50 -0.78
N ILE A 5 9.90 -3.76 0.26
CA ILE A 5 10.71 -2.68 0.81
C ILE A 5 11.33 -3.18 2.10
N VAL A 6 12.65 -3.11 2.18
CA VAL A 6 13.42 -3.66 3.29
C VAL A 6 14.15 -2.52 3.98
N LYS A 7 13.98 -2.41 5.29
CA LYS A 7 14.80 -1.57 6.15
C LYS A 7 16.08 -2.33 6.50
N THR A 8 17.20 -1.88 5.97
CA THR A 8 18.55 -2.37 6.25
C THR A 8 19.21 -1.49 7.31
N THR A 9 20.48 -1.76 7.64
CA THR A 9 21.26 -0.91 8.55
C THR A 9 21.62 0.46 7.96
N THR A 10 21.57 0.61 6.63
CA THR A 10 22.01 1.81 5.90
C THR A 10 20.90 2.49 5.10
N ASN A 11 19.77 1.80 4.86
CA ASN A 11 18.65 2.33 4.08
C ASN A 11 17.32 1.86 4.68
N ASP A 12 16.44 2.81 5.01
CA ASP A 12 15.12 2.53 5.58
C ASP A 12 14.09 2.04 4.55
N TYR A 13 14.32 2.31 3.26
CA TYR A 13 13.36 2.07 2.17
C TYR A 13 14.03 1.42 0.94
N GLN A 14 14.81 0.36 1.14
CA GLN A 14 15.49 -0.35 0.06
C GLN A 14 14.50 -1.21 -0.74
N PHE A 15 14.38 -0.96 -2.05
CA PHE A 15 13.68 -1.85 -2.96
C PHE A 15 14.44 -3.16 -3.13
N ALA A 16 13.70 -4.26 -3.08
CA ALA A 16 14.26 -5.60 -3.19
C ALA A 16 13.26 -6.58 -3.82
N VAL A 17 13.83 -7.65 -4.36
CA VAL A 17 13.10 -8.85 -4.77
C VAL A 17 13.21 -9.88 -3.66
N THR A 18 12.07 -10.41 -3.21
CA THR A 18 11.99 -11.46 -2.20
C THR A 18 11.60 -12.80 -2.82
N VAL A 19 12.41 -13.83 -2.54
CA VAL A 19 12.14 -15.23 -2.87
C VAL A 19 12.41 -16.08 -1.64
N ASP A 20 11.40 -16.82 -1.17
CA ASP A 20 11.49 -17.71 0.00
C ASP A 20 12.12 -17.05 1.25
N GLY A 21 11.73 -15.80 1.50
CA GLY A 21 12.22 -15.01 2.64
C GLY A 21 13.62 -14.42 2.47
N LYS A 22 14.29 -14.67 1.34
CA LYS A 22 15.58 -14.04 1.01
C LYS A 22 15.34 -12.79 0.18
N HIS A 23 15.96 -11.69 0.58
CA HIS A 23 15.85 -10.40 -0.08
C HIS A 23 17.10 -10.12 -0.90
N SER A 24 16.93 -9.76 -2.17
CA SER A 24 18.03 -9.36 -3.04
C SER A 24 17.79 -7.95 -3.57
N SER A 25 18.81 -7.10 -3.54
CA SER A 25 18.76 -5.78 -4.14
C SER A 25 18.68 -5.86 -5.66
N VAL A 26 18.27 -4.77 -6.30
CA VAL A 26 18.26 -4.65 -7.77
C VAL A 26 19.23 -3.54 -8.15
N SER A 27 20.26 -3.88 -8.93
CA SER A 27 21.31 -2.95 -9.33
C SER A 27 20.72 -1.71 -10.01
N GLN A 28 21.20 -0.52 -9.63
CA GLN A 28 20.73 0.78 -10.11
C GLN A 28 19.28 1.16 -9.76
N ILE A 29 18.54 0.32 -9.03
CA ILE A 29 17.15 0.59 -8.61
C ILE A 29 17.04 0.44 -7.08
N PRO A 30 17.64 1.35 -6.29
CA PRO A 30 17.59 1.25 -4.84
C PRO A 30 16.22 1.57 -4.23
N THR A 31 15.31 2.28 -4.92
CA THR A 31 14.01 2.69 -4.36
C THR A 31 12.81 2.19 -5.17
N LEU A 32 11.66 2.10 -4.51
CA LEU A 32 10.39 1.73 -5.15
C LEU A 32 10.00 2.74 -6.24
N THR A 33 10.23 4.03 -5.98
CA THR A 33 9.94 5.10 -6.94
C THR A 33 10.75 4.94 -8.22
N GLN A 34 12.02 4.54 -8.14
CA GLN A 34 12.81 4.25 -9.34
C GLN A 34 12.27 3.03 -10.09
N ALA A 35 11.81 1.99 -9.37
CA ALA A 35 11.19 0.83 -9.99
C ALA A 35 9.90 1.21 -10.76
N MET A 36 9.11 2.14 -10.22
CA MET A 36 7.86 2.61 -10.83
C MET A 36 8.06 3.57 -12.00
N HIS A 37 9.25 4.13 -12.19
CA HIS A 37 9.59 4.90 -13.39
C HIS A 37 9.96 4.03 -14.59
N LEU A 38 10.14 2.73 -14.41
CA LEU A 38 10.48 1.81 -15.49
C LEU A 38 9.23 1.32 -16.22
N THR A 39 9.39 1.05 -17.51
CA THR A 39 8.41 0.24 -18.23
C THR A 39 8.37 -1.18 -17.65
N LEU A 40 7.27 -1.90 -17.91
CA LEU A 40 7.13 -3.29 -17.48
C LEU A 40 8.27 -4.18 -18.02
N ALA A 41 8.76 -3.92 -19.24
CA ALA A 41 9.83 -4.70 -19.85
C ALA A 41 11.18 -4.46 -19.15
N GLU A 42 11.52 -3.19 -18.87
CA GLU A 42 12.73 -2.81 -18.15
C GLU A 42 12.73 -3.36 -16.73
N LEU A 43 11.60 -3.21 -16.01
CA LEU A 43 11.47 -3.74 -14.66
C LEU A 43 11.66 -5.25 -14.64
N LYS A 44 11.01 -5.99 -15.55
CA LYS A 44 11.20 -7.45 -15.70
C LYS A 44 12.65 -7.82 -15.93
N SER A 45 13.34 -7.10 -16.81
CA SER A 45 14.76 -7.35 -17.10
C SER A 45 15.65 -7.09 -15.88
N ALA A 46 15.39 -6.01 -15.13
CA ALA A 46 16.17 -5.64 -13.97
C ALA A 46 16.00 -6.64 -12.82
N VAL A 47 14.76 -7.06 -12.53
CA VAL A 47 14.46 -7.96 -11.41
C VAL A 47 14.83 -9.42 -11.70
N ALA A 48 15.03 -9.79 -12.97
CA ALA A 48 15.55 -11.10 -13.34
C ALA A 48 17.03 -11.29 -12.97
N ASN A 49 17.79 -10.19 -12.86
CA ASN A 49 19.21 -10.18 -12.54
C ASN A 49 19.46 -9.37 -11.26
N THR A 50 18.90 -9.83 -10.14
CA THR A 50 19.14 -9.22 -8.83
C THR A 50 20.63 -9.23 -8.47
N SER A 51 21.06 -8.26 -7.69
CA SER A 51 22.44 -8.12 -7.24
C SER A 51 22.69 -8.89 -5.92
N GLU A 52 23.20 -8.21 -4.90
CA GLU A 52 23.54 -8.80 -3.61
C GLU A 52 22.31 -9.19 -2.79
N GLN A 53 22.46 -10.26 -2.00
CA GLN A 53 21.50 -10.58 -0.95
C GLN A 53 21.65 -9.55 0.17
N ILE A 54 20.53 -8.96 0.59
CA ILE A 54 20.49 -7.97 1.67
C ILE A 54 19.78 -8.55 2.90
N THR A 55 20.14 -8.03 4.07
CA THR A 55 19.52 -8.38 5.36
C THR A 55 18.79 -7.17 5.93
N GLY A 56 17.67 -7.42 6.59
CA GLY A 56 16.82 -6.37 7.14
C GLY A 56 15.42 -6.85 7.46
N SER A 57 14.56 -5.92 7.83
CA SER A 57 13.14 -6.16 8.09
C SER A 57 12.28 -5.61 6.96
N VAL A 58 11.30 -6.39 6.50
CA VAL A 58 10.30 -5.89 5.54
C VAL A 58 9.44 -4.83 6.21
N VAL A 59 9.31 -3.67 5.57
CA VAL A 59 8.44 -2.57 5.98
C VAL A 59 7.22 -2.47 5.05
N ALA A 60 6.33 -1.51 5.30
CA ALA A 60 5.21 -1.23 4.40
C ALA A 60 5.72 -1.04 2.95
N PRO A 61 5.06 -1.63 1.93
CA PRO A 61 5.52 -1.58 0.54
C PRO A 61 5.17 -0.24 -0.11
N ILE A 62 5.63 0.86 0.49
CA ILE A 62 5.33 2.24 0.14
C ILE A 62 6.62 3.07 0.14
N ALA A 63 6.79 3.92 -0.86
CA ALA A 63 7.90 4.87 -0.93
C ALA A 63 7.64 6.04 0.03
N PRO A 64 8.68 6.57 0.70
CA PRO A 64 8.51 7.62 1.70
C PRO A 64 7.93 8.93 1.14
N GLU A 65 8.10 9.19 -0.16
CA GLU A 65 7.64 10.39 -0.86
C GLU A 65 6.20 10.32 -1.38
N ILE A 66 5.51 9.17 -1.30
CA ILE A 66 4.15 9.05 -1.87
C ILE A 66 3.03 9.28 -0.84
N GLU A 67 1.90 9.74 -1.37
CA GLU A 67 0.64 9.86 -0.66
C GLU A 67 -0.20 8.59 -0.84
N LEU A 68 -0.84 8.15 0.24
CA LEU A 68 -1.83 7.07 0.19
C LEU A 68 -3.22 7.69 0.10
N TRP A 69 -3.94 7.35 -0.96
CA TRP A 69 -5.33 7.74 -1.18
C TRP A 69 -6.24 6.51 -1.13
N GLY A 70 -7.47 6.69 -0.66
CA GLY A 70 -8.53 5.68 -0.67
C GLY A 70 -9.62 6.03 -1.67
N ALA A 71 -10.26 5.00 -2.21
CA ALA A 71 -11.46 5.12 -3.04
C ALA A 71 -12.60 4.34 -2.36
N GLY A 72 -13.57 5.08 -1.83
CA GLY A 72 -14.67 4.49 -1.08
C GLY A 72 -15.83 4.07 -1.98
N VAL A 73 -16.71 3.23 -1.42
CA VAL A 73 -17.99 2.85 -2.05
C VAL A 73 -17.81 2.20 -3.43
N THR A 74 -16.72 1.46 -3.63
CA THR A 74 -16.33 0.83 -4.91
C THR A 74 -17.01 -0.53 -5.16
N TYR A 75 -17.67 -1.11 -4.16
CA TYR A 75 -18.37 -2.40 -4.25
C TYR A 75 -19.85 -2.25 -3.86
N LEU A 76 -20.72 -3.03 -4.52
CA LEU A 76 -22.16 -3.12 -4.17
C LEU A 76 -22.39 -3.43 -2.69
N ARG A 77 -21.62 -4.37 -2.12
CA ARG A 77 -21.71 -4.73 -0.69
C ARG A 77 -21.25 -3.62 0.26
N SER A 78 -20.32 -2.77 -0.18
CA SER A 78 -19.85 -1.62 0.61
C SER A 78 -20.95 -0.55 0.72
N ARG A 79 -21.72 -0.33 -0.36
CA ARG A 79 -22.90 0.55 -0.35
C ARG A 79 -23.92 0.09 0.69
N ASP A 80 -24.26 -1.20 0.69
CA ASP A 80 -25.33 -1.72 1.56
C ASP A 80 -24.93 -1.69 3.04
N ALA A 81 -23.69 -2.06 3.38
CA ALA A 81 -23.17 -1.96 4.76
C ALA A 81 -23.15 -0.50 5.27
N ARG A 82 -22.72 0.46 4.43
CA ARG A 82 -22.69 1.89 4.79
C ARG A 82 -24.08 2.47 5.02
N LYS A 83 -25.11 1.98 4.31
CA LYS A 83 -26.51 2.37 4.53
C LYS A 83 -27.02 1.94 5.90
N GLU A 84 -26.64 0.75 6.35
CA GLU A 84 -27.02 0.21 7.66
C GLU A 84 -26.30 0.94 8.80
N GLU A 85 -25.02 1.27 8.64
CA GLU A 85 -24.18 1.91 9.68
C GLU A 85 -24.48 3.41 9.89
N SER A 86 -24.84 4.14 8.84
CA SER A 86 -24.79 5.62 8.87
C SER A 86 -26.08 6.31 9.29
N GLY A 87 -27.23 5.63 9.29
CA GLY A 87 -28.54 6.26 9.51
C GLY A 87 -28.92 7.35 8.48
N VAL A 88 -28.01 7.69 7.54
CA VAL A 88 -28.17 8.65 6.45
C VAL A 88 -27.84 7.94 5.13
N PRO A 89 -28.73 7.04 4.65
CA PRO A 89 -28.47 6.17 3.50
C PRO A 89 -28.19 6.94 2.19
N ASP A 90 -28.63 8.20 2.12
CA ASP A 90 -28.64 9.02 0.91
C ASP A 90 -27.24 9.35 0.40
N VAL A 91 -26.29 9.72 1.27
CA VAL A 91 -24.98 10.22 0.81
C VAL A 91 -24.12 9.13 0.16
N TYR A 92 -24.09 7.92 0.74
CA TYR A 92 -23.31 6.81 0.19
C TYR A 92 -23.95 6.24 -1.08
N GLN A 93 -25.28 6.22 -1.14
CA GLN A 93 -25.98 5.85 -2.38
C GLN A 93 -25.69 6.85 -3.50
N ARG A 94 -25.73 8.15 -3.19
CA ARG A 94 -25.46 9.21 -4.17
C ARG A 94 -24.03 9.15 -4.71
N VAL A 95 -23.05 8.84 -3.86
CA VAL A 95 -21.66 8.61 -4.32
C VAL A 95 -21.61 7.38 -5.23
N TYR A 96 -22.28 6.28 -4.86
CA TYR A 96 -22.28 5.05 -5.66
C TYR A 96 -22.88 5.26 -7.06
N GLU A 97 -23.93 6.07 -7.17
CA GLU A 97 -24.66 6.32 -8.42
C GLU A 97 -24.07 7.47 -9.25
N ALA A 98 -23.14 8.26 -8.70
CA ALA A 98 -22.56 9.41 -9.38
C ALA A 98 -21.40 9.03 -10.31
N ASP A 99 -21.24 9.78 -11.40
CA ASP A 99 -20.07 9.66 -12.29
C ASP A 99 -18.76 10.04 -11.59
N ARG A 100 -18.82 10.90 -10.57
CA ARG A 100 -17.67 11.30 -9.76
C ARG A 100 -17.48 10.33 -8.59
N PRO A 101 -16.35 9.59 -8.52
CA PRO A 101 -16.09 8.68 -7.41
C PRO A 101 -15.72 9.43 -6.12
N GLU A 102 -15.85 8.74 -4.99
CA GLU A 102 -15.25 9.18 -3.74
C GLU A 102 -13.74 8.91 -3.76
N LEU A 103 -12.96 9.96 -3.48
CA LEU A 103 -11.53 9.89 -3.23
C LEU A 103 -11.21 10.65 -1.95
N PHE A 104 -10.39 10.07 -1.08
CA PHE A 104 -9.96 10.72 0.15
C PHE A 104 -8.48 10.45 0.43
N PHE A 105 -7.80 11.44 0.97
CA PHE A 105 -6.44 11.26 1.46
C PHE A 105 -6.46 10.35 2.70
N LYS A 106 -5.75 9.22 2.64
CA LYS A 106 -5.67 8.27 3.76
C LYS A 106 -4.53 8.64 4.70
N SER A 107 -3.32 8.81 4.16
CA SER A 107 -2.12 9.10 4.96
C SER A 107 -0.89 9.37 4.11
N ASN A 108 0.16 9.90 4.74
CA ASN A 108 1.52 9.80 4.21
C ASN A 108 2.16 8.44 4.56
N ALA A 109 3.26 8.08 3.89
CA ALA A 109 3.96 6.81 4.06
C ALA A 109 4.36 6.48 5.51
N VAL A 110 4.77 7.49 6.31
CA VAL A 110 5.22 7.32 7.71
C VAL A 110 4.14 6.73 8.63
N ARG A 111 2.85 6.88 8.27
CA ARG A 111 1.73 6.32 9.03
C ARG A 111 1.31 4.93 8.54
N ALA A 112 1.81 4.46 7.40
CA ALA A 112 1.59 3.10 6.93
C ALA A 112 2.31 2.09 7.84
N ARG A 113 1.78 0.87 7.91
CA ARG A 113 2.32 -0.24 8.71
C ARG A 113 2.49 -1.46 7.83
N GLY A 114 3.61 -2.16 8.04
CA GLY A 114 3.95 -3.38 7.33
C GLY A 114 3.09 -4.57 7.76
N SER A 115 3.24 -5.68 7.04
CA SER A 115 2.57 -6.94 7.43
C SER A 115 2.95 -7.34 8.85
N ASN A 116 1.96 -7.72 9.66
CA ASN A 116 2.09 -8.12 11.07
C ASN A 116 2.52 -7.00 12.05
N GLU A 117 2.67 -5.76 11.58
CA GLU A 117 2.90 -4.63 12.48
C GLU A 117 1.62 -4.19 13.19
N LYS A 118 1.78 -3.53 14.34
CA LYS A 118 0.64 -3.02 15.12
C LYS A 118 0.04 -1.80 14.42
N VAL A 119 -1.26 -1.87 14.12
CA VAL A 119 -2.06 -0.71 13.72
C VAL A 119 -2.42 0.14 14.95
N GLY A 120 -2.66 1.43 14.73
CA GLY A 120 -3.12 2.34 15.78
C GLY A 120 -4.65 2.39 15.84
N ILE A 121 -5.20 2.20 17.03
CA ILE A 121 -6.61 2.52 17.34
C ILE A 121 -6.59 3.82 18.13
N ARG A 122 -7.45 4.78 17.75
CA ARG A 122 -7.54 6.04 18.48
C ARG A 122 -8.09 5.78 19.88
N TYR A 123 -7.53 6.46 20.88
CA TYR A 123 -7.93 6.28 22.29
C TYR A 123 -9.39 6.67 22.57
N ASP A 124 -9.99 7.47 21.68
CA ASP A 124 -11.35 8.00 21.76
C ASP A 124 -12.31 7.37 20.74
N SER A 125 -11.94 6.23 20.16
CA SER A 125 -12.79 5.50 19.21
C SER A 125 -13.41 4.27 19.88
N ASP A 126 -14.73 4.31 20.04
CA ASP A 126 -15.49 3.17 20.58
C ASP A 126 -15.60 2.01 19.56
N ALA A 127 -15.46 2.31 18.26
CA ALA A 127 -15.49 1.33 17.18
C ALA A 127 -14.48 1.69 16.08
N SER A 128 -13.60 0.74 15.75
CA SER A 128 -12.63 0.82 14.65
C SER A 128 -12.66 -0.49 13.87
N VAL A 129 -13.08 -0.43 12.60
CA VAL A 129 -13.31 -1.61 11.75
C VAL A 129 -12.23 -1.68 10.66
N PRO A 130 -11.60 -2.85 10.43
CA PRO A 130 -10.68 -3.01 9.31
C PRO A 130 -11.43 -3.09 7.99
N GLU A 131 -10.93 -2.39 6.97
CA GLU A 131 -11.46 -2.41 5.60
C GLU A 131 -10.44 -3.09 4.66
N PRO A 132 -10.64 -4.37 4.30
CA PRO A 132 -9.71 -5.08 3.42
C PRO A 132 -9.89 -4.65 1.96
N GLU A 133 -8.83 -4.12 1.36
CA GLU A 133 -8.86 -3.51 0.02
C GLU A 133 -7.71 -4.02 -0.86
N VAL A 134 -7.91 -3.93 -2.18
CA VAL A 134 -6.82 -4.07 -3.15
C VAL A 134 -6.19 -2.70 -3.33
N ALA A 135 -4.90 -2.58 -3.00
CA ALA A 135 -4.12 -1.38 -3.26
C ALA A 135 -3.42 -1.48 -4.62
N ILE A 136 -3.33 -0.34 -5.30
CA ILE A 136 -2.56 -0.17 -6.52
C ILE A 136 -1.52 0.93 -6.30
N TYR A 137 -0.44 0.86 -7.07
CA TYR A 137 0.66 1.81 -7.05
C TYR A 137 0.67 2.60 -8.35
#